data_AF-A0A9X2DBT1-F1
#
_entry.id   AF-A0A9X2DBT1-F1
#
_cell.length_a   1.000
_cell.length_b   1.000
_cell.length_c   1.000
_cell.angle_alpha   90.00
_cell.angle_beta   90.00
_cell.angle_gamma   90.00
#
_symmetry.space_group_name_H-M   'P 1'
#
loop_
_entity.id
_entity.type
_entity.pdbx_description
1 polymer ?
#
loop_
_entity_poly.entity_id
_entity_poly.type
_entity_poly.pdbx_seq_one_letter_code
_entity_poly.pdbx_strand_id
1 'polypeptide(L)'
;MSRAGAPREWLMFTGIRNSEDAAAELIRLVKRIDEAGDLVQYVLRNLAGCPSDDTEEMLRVARSAITEAIENLQAAAGELRRCPDPDVA
;
A
#
# COMPACT_ATOMS: atom_id res chain seq x y z
N MET A 1 -8.82 1.55 13.33
CA MET A 1 -7.36 1.72 13.43
C MET A 1 -6.73 0.36 13.17
N SER A 2 -6.45 0.02 11.92
CA SER A 2 -5.68 -1.18 11.58
C SER A 2 -4.24 -0.91 12.02
N ARG A 3 -3.74 -1.70 12.96
CA ARG A 3 -2.32 -1.68 13.30
C ARG A 3 -1.57 -2.15 12.06
N ALA A 4 -0.63 -1.35 11.57
CA ALA A 4 0.41 -1.87 10.70
C ALA A 4 1.00 -3.12 11.38
N GLY A 5 1.19 -4.21 10.62
CA GLY A 5 1.77 -5.45 11.14
C GLY A 5 3.10 -5.18 11.85
N ALA A 6 3.48 -6.01 12.81
CA ALA A 6 4.75 -5.81 13.52
C ALA A 6 5.93 -5.83 12.52
N PRO A 7 7.03 -5.08 12.72
CA PRO A 7 8.17 -5.02 11.79
C PRO A 7 8.67 -6.41 11.32
N ARG A 8 8.66 -7.40 12.22
CA ARG A 8 9.01 -8.80 11.92
C ARG A 8 8.08 -9.45 10.89
N GLU A 9 6.79 -9.12 10.90
CA GLU A 9 5.82 -9.63 9.92
C GLU A 9 6.10 -9.06 8.53
N TRP A 10 6.53 -7.79 8.44
CA TRP A 10 6.91 -7.16 7.18
C TRP A 10 8.25 -7.68 6.62
N LEU A 11 9.22 -7.99 7.48
CA LEU A 11 10.45 -8.69 7.07
C LEU A 11 10.11 -10.07 6.50
N MET A 12 9.22 -10.84 7.15
CA MET A 12 8.76 -12.12 6.62
C MET A 12 7.97 -11.98 5.32
N PHE A 13 7.11 -10.97 5.21
CA PHE A 13 6.31 -10.70 4.01
C PHE A 13 7.18 -10.34 2.80
N THR A 14 8.18 -9.48 3.00
CA THR A 14 9.11 -9.08 1.94
C THR A 14 10.15 -10.15 1.63
N GLY A 15 10.42 -11.07 2.57
CA GLY A 15 11.51 -12.03 2.49
C GLY A 15 12.90 -11.40 2.65
N ILE A 16 12.95 -10.12 3.03
CA ILE A 16 14.17 -9.33 3.17
C ILE A 16 14.61 -9.33 4.64
N ARG A 17 15.91 -9.48 4.88
CA ARG A 17 16.49 -9.63 6.23
C ARG A 17 16.85 -8.29 6.90
N ASN A 18 17.17 -7.28 6.10
CA ASN A 18 17.51 -5.93 6.53
C ASN A 18 16.25 -5.05 6.54
N SER A 19 16.06 -4.31 7.64
CA SER A 19 14.92 -3.41 7.83
C SER A 19 14.90 -2.24 6.82
N GLU A 20 16.06 -1.74 6.41
CA GLU A 20 16.19 -0.66 5.41
C GLU A 20 15.78 -1.12 4.00
N ASP A 21 16.27 -2.28 3.57
CA ASP A 21 15.93 -2.87 2.28
C ASP A 21 14.45 -3.28 2.22
N ALA A 22 13.90 -3.81 3.32
CA ALA A 22 12.48 -4.11 3.42
C ALA A 22 11.62 -2.85 3.31
N ALA A 23 12.01 -1.76 3.98
CA ALA A 23 11.34 -0.48 3.85
C ALA A 23 11.41 0.09 2.42
N ALA A 24 12.54 -0.08 1.73
CA ALA A 24 12.69 0.32 0.34
C ALA A 24 11.74 -0.47 -0.59
N GLU A 25 11.59 -1.78 -0.40
CA GLU A 25 10.65 -2.57 -1.19
C GLU A 25 9.18 -2.20 -0.88
N LEU A 26 8.82 -1.92 0.38
CA LEU A 26 7.48 -1.43 0.70
C LEU A 26 7.17 -0.10 0.00
N ILE A 27 8.13 0.82 -0.07
CA ILE A 27 7.98 2.09 -0.81
C ILE A 27 7.84 1.84 -2.32
N ARG A 28 8.56 0.86 -2.85
CA ARG A 28 8.42 0.44 -4.25
C ARG A 28 7.02 -0.11 -4.53
N LEU A 29 6.47 -0.91 -3.61
CA LEU A 29 5.11 -1.43 -3.69
C LEU A 29 4.06 -0.31 -3.61
N VAL A 30 4.25 0.66 -2.71
CA VAL A 30 3.41 1.87 -2.64
C VAL A 30 3.34 2.55 -4.00
N LYS A 31 4.47 2.81 -4.65
CA LYS A 31 4.49 3.45 -5.98
C LYS A 31 3.71 2.66 -7.02
N ARG A 32 3.86 1.33 -7.04
CA ARG A 32 3.13 0.47 -7.99
C ARG A 32 1.62 0.46 -7.74
N ILE A 33 1.20 0.52 -6.49
CA ILE A 33 -0.22 0.56 -6.10
C ILE A 33 -0.81 1.94 -6.42
N ASP A 34 -0.04 3.01 -6.25
CA ASP A 34 -0.43 4.38 -6.60
C ASP A 34 -0.69 4.51 -8.12
N GLU A 35 0.21 3.95 -8.95
CA GLU A 35 0.01 3.86 -10.41
C GLU A 35 -1.28 3.10 -10.79
N ALA A 36 -1.64 2.06 -10.03
CA ALA A 36 -2.92 1.36 -10.22
C ALA A 36 -4.13 2.22 -9.79
N GLY A 37 -3.97 3.01 -8.72
CA GLY A 37 -4.96 3.99 -8.26
C GLY A 37 -5.27 5.06 -9.31
N ASP A 38 -4.24 5.56 -10.01
CA ASP A 38 -4.39 6.51 -11.11
C ASP A 38 -5.22 5.92 -12.27
N LEU A 39 -5.00 4.66 -12.62
CA LEU A 39 -5.80 3.96 -13.64
C LEU A 39 -7.26 3.82 -13.20
N VAL A 40 -7.53 3.44 -11.95
CA VAL A 40 -8.88 3.38 -11.40
C VAL A 40 -9.55 4.76 -11.44
N GLN A 41 -8.83 5.82 -11.08
CA GLN A 41 -9.35 7.18 -11.14
C GLN A 41 -9.62 7.62 -12.59
N TYR A 42 -8.78 7.24 -13.53
CA TYR A 42 -9.00 7.49 -14.96
C TYR A 42 -10.28 6.82 -15.45
N VAL A 43 -10.50 5.54 -15.11
CA VAL A 43 -11.72 4.81 -15.49
C VAL A 43 -12.96 5.45 -14.83
N LEU A 44 -12.89 5.80 -13.54
CA LEU A 44 -13.98 6.52 -12.85
C LEU A 44 -14.36 7.83 -13.54
N ARG A 45 -13.37 8.62 -13.97
CA ARG A 45 -13.62 9.88 -14.71
C ARG A 45 -14.33 9.63 -16.04
N ASN A 46 -14.01 8.56 -16.74
CA ASN A 46 -14.65 8.22 -18.03
C ASN A 46 -16.05 7.61 -17.87
N LEU A 47 -16.31 6.94 -16.74
CA LEU A 47 -17.62 6.38 -16.43
C LEU A 47 -18.57 7.35 -15.72
N ALA A 48 -18.08 8.51 -15.30
CA ALA A 48 -18.89 9.51 -14.62
C ALA A 48 -20.10 9.91 -15.50
N GLY A 49 -21.31 9.61 -15.03
CA GLY A 49 -22.56 9.86 -15.76
C GLY A 49 -22.99 8.73 -16.71
N CYS A 50 -22.27 7.61 -16.76
CA CYS A 50 -22.78 6.38 -17.36
C CYS A 50 -23.84 5.73 -16.44
N PRO A 51 -24.92 5.14 -16.99
CA PRO A 51 -26.03 4.57 -16.21
C PRO A 51 -25.67 3.26 -15.47
N SER A 52 -24.38 2.91 -15.38
CA SER A 52 -23.90 1.69 -14.75
C SER A 52 -23.42 1.99 -13.33
N ASP A 53 -24.38 2.19 -12.42
CA ASP A 53 -24.13 2.54 -11.01
C ASP A 53 -23.24 1.50 -10.30
N ASP A 54 -23.43 0.20 -10.57
CA ASP A 54 -22.66 -0.88 -9.92
C ASP A 54 -21.17 -0.83 -10.25
N THR A 55 -20.81 -0.60 -11.53
CA THR A 55 -19.40 -0.50 -11.94
C THR A 55 -18.73 0.73 -11.33
N GLU A 56 -19.43 1.87 -11.27
CA GLU A 56 -18.89 3.08 -10.65
C GLU A 56 -18.65 2.88 -9.15
N GLU A 57 -19.60 2.24 -8.46
CA GLU A 57 -19.46 1.95 -7.03
C GLU A 57 -18.33 0.96 -6.75
N MET A 58 -18.21 -0.12 -7.53
CA MET A 58 -17.08 -1.07 -7.41
C MET A 58 -15.72 -0.37 -7.59
N LEU A 59 -15.61 0.56 -8.53
CA LEU A 59 -14.38 1.30 -8.77
C LEU A 59 -14.09 2.32 -7.64
N ARG A 60 -15.11 2.93 -7.05
CA ARG A 60 -14.94 3.78 -5.86
C ARG A 60 -14.44 2.98 -4.66
N VAL A 61 -15.01 1.79 -4.42
CA VAL A 61 -14.55 0.87 -3.38
C VAL A 61 -13.10 0.45 -3.63
N ALA A 62 -12.76 0.08 -4.87
CA ALA A 62 -11.39 -0.27 -5.25
C ALA A 62 -10.40 0.88 -5.00
N ARG A 63 -10.80 2.13 -5.33
CA ARG A 63 -9.98 3.31 -5.05
C ARG A 63 -9.76 3.51 -3.55
N SER A 64 -10.80 3.40 -2.73
CA SER A 64 -10.67 3.52 -1.27
C SER A 64 -9.75 2.44 -0.69
N ALA A 65 -9.87 1.20 -1.16
CA ALA A 65 -8.99 0.11 -0.73
C ALA A 65 -7.52 0.35 -1.14
N ILE A 66 -7.27 0.93 -2.31
CA ILE A 66 -5.94 1.33 -2.78
C ILE A 66 -5.34 2.40 -1.86
N THR A 67 -6.12 3.43 -1.50
CA THR A 67 -5.67 4.48 -0.57
C THR A 67 -5.31 3.90 0.80
N GLU A 68 -6.18 3.04 1.37
CA GLU A 68 -5.90 2.40 2.66
C GLU A 68 -4.65 1.50 2.60
N ALA A 69 -4.45 0.77 1.50
CA ALA A 69 -3.25 -0.05 1.31
C ALA A 69 -1.98 0.81 1.27
N ILE A 70 -1.99 1.94 0.58
CA ILE A 70 -0.87 2.88 0.52
C ILE A 70 -0.53 3.40 1.92
N GLU A 71 -1.52 3.86 2.68
CA GLU A 71 -1.33 4.37 4.04
C GLU A 71 -0.70 3.31 4.96
N ASN A 72 -1.22 2.08 4.92
CA ASN A 72 -0.70 0.97 5.72
C ASN A 72 0.76 0.61 5.35
N LEU A 73 1.10 0.59 4.06
CA LEU A 73 2.45 0.28 3.59
C LEU A 73 3.44 1.40 3.92
N GLN A 74 3.02 2.66 3.83
CA GLN A 74 3.83 3.80 4.24
C GLN A 74 4.10 3.79 5.76
N ALA A 75 3.07 3.48 6.56
CA ALA A 75 3.23 3.31 8.01
C ALA A 75 4.22 2.18 8.33
N ALA A 76 4.07 1.02 7.69
CA ALA A 76 4.96 -0.12 7.86
C ALA A 76 6.42 0.19 7.46
N ALA A 77 6.64 0.89 6.35
CA ALA A 77 7.97 1.33 5.94
C ALA A 77 8.59 2.31 6.96
N GLY A 78 7.77 3.21 7.52
CA GLY A 78 8.18 4.12 8.58
C GLY A 78 8.56 3.40 9.88
N GLU A 79 7.82 2.35 10.25
CA GLU A 79 8.11 1.53 11.43
C GLU A 79 9.39 0.70 11.24
N LEU A 80 9.57 0.07 10.08
CA LEU A 80 10.79 -0.69 9.76
C LEU A 80 12.05 0.17 9.87
N ARG A 81 12.01 1.40 9.34
CA ARG A 81 13.16 2.35 9.43
C ARG A 81 13.51 2.76 10.86
N ARG A 82 12.57 2.65 11.80
CA ARG A 82 12.79 2.97 13.21
C ARG A 82 13.14 1.73 14.04
N CYS A 83 13.07 0.54 13.45
CA CYS A 83 13.42 -0.70 14.10
C CYS A 83 14.96 -0.88 14.00
N PRO A 84 15.69 -0.94 15.13
CA PRO A 84 17.11 -1.28 15.08
C PRO A 84 17.28 -2.68 14.53
N ASP A 85 18.21 -2.88 13.60
CA ASP A 85 18.45 -4.19 12.99
C ASP A 85 18.81 -5.21 14.09
N PRO A 86 18.16 -6.39 14.11
CA PRO A 86 18.38 -7.39 15.15
C PRO A 86 19.82 -7.95 15.15
N ASP A 87 20.59 -7.75 14.08
CA ASP A 87 21.97 -8.22 13.91
C ASP A 87 23.04 -7.18 14.30
N VAL A 88 22.66 -6.02 14.85
CA VAL A 88 23.58 -4.94 15.29
C VAL A 88 23.73 -4.89 16.83
N ALA A 89 23.29 -5.92 17.55
CA ALA A 89 23.43 -6.05 19.01
C ALA A 89 24.52 -7.05 19.42
#